data_AF-A0A967HQJ7-F1
#
_entry.id   AF-A0A967HQJ7-F1
#
_cell.length_a   1.000
_cell.length_b   1.000
_cell.length_c   1.000
_cell.angle_alpha   90.00
_cell.angle_beta   90.00
_cell.angle_gamma   90.00
#
_symmetry.space_group_name_H-M   'P 1'
#
loop_
_entity.id
_entity.type
_entity.pdbx_description
1 polymer ?
#
loop_
_entity_poly.entity_id
_entity_poly.type
_entity_poly.pdbx_seq_one_letter_code
_entity_poly.pdbx_strand_id
1 'polypeptide(L)'
;VADASPIPVLVYHMPKFTHVTLDAGLMGELARHENIVGIKDSSGDLKRFADYTEACGDDCRLFMGNGALLYAALELGGAGGIVALGLLAAEA
;
A
#
# COMPACT_ATOMS: atom_id res chain seq x y z
N VAL A 1 17.33 4.86 -0.18
CA VAL A 1 16.84 4.09 -1.36
C VAL A 1 16.11 5.01 -2.31
N ALA A 2 15.01 5.66 -1.89
CA ALA A 2 14.24 6.57 -2.73
C ALA A 2 15.09 7.72 -3.32
N ASP A 3 16.00 8.33 -2.55
CA ASP A 3 16.90 9.39 -3.04
C ASP A 3 17.83 8.95 -4.19
N ALA A 4 18.19 7.67 -4.22
CA ALA A 4 19.13 7.11 -5.19
C ALA A 4 18.42 6.32 -6.30
N SER A 5 17.09 6.19 -6.24
CA SER A 5 16.33 5.43 -7.21
C SER A 5 16.12 6.25 -8.48
N PRO A 6 16.45 5.72 -9.67
CA PRO A 6 16.17 6.41 -10.93
C PRO A 6 14.69 6.33 -11.35
N ILE A 7 13.86 5.60 -10.58
CA ILE A 7 12.45 5.37 -10.85
C ILE A 7 11.63 5.51 -9.56
N PRO A 8 10.31 5.75 -9.66
CA PRO A 8 9.40 5.72 -8.52
C PRO A 8 9.47 4.40 -7.75
N VAL A 9 9.30 4.48 -6.42
CA VAL A 9 9.30 3.33 -5.53
C VAL A 9 8.01 3.24 -4.72
N LEU A 10 7.63 2.00 -4.39
CA LEU A 10 6.48 1.69 -3.55
C LEU A 10 6.98 1.10 -2.23
N VAL A 11 6.48 1.62 -1.11
CA VAL A 11 6.70 1.00 0.21
C VAL A 11 5.94 -0.33 0.26
N TYR A 12 6.52 -1.35 0.88
CA TYR A 12 5.85 -2.64 1.05
C TYR A 12 5.75 -3.02 2.52
N HIS A 13 4.52 -3.07 3.03
CA HIS A 13 4.23 -3.46 4.40
C HIS A 13 3.71 -4.89 4.48
N MET A 14 4.52 -5.78 5.07
CA MET A 14 4.24 -7.22 5.20
C MET A 14 4.74 -7.75 6.57
N PRO A 15 4.09 -7.35 7.67
CA PRO A 15 4.55 -7.62 9.04
C PRO A 15 4.62 -9.13 9.34
N LYS A 16 3.82 -9.95 8.66
CA LYS A 16 3.86 -11.41 8.76
C LYS A 16 5.25 -12.00 8.50
N PHE A 17 6.04 -11.39 7.62
CA PHE A 17 7.37 -11.88 7.24
C PHE A 17 8.51 -10.97 7.71
N THR A 18 8.25 -9.66 7.84
CA THR A 18 9.28 -8.71 8.32
C THR A 18 9.34 -8.63 9.83
N HIS A 19 8.27 -9.00 10.54
CA HIS A 19 8.07 -8.75 11.97
C HIS A 19 8.17 -7.27 12.36
N VAL A 20 8.00 -6.37 11.38
CA VAL A 20 8.04 -4.92 11.55
C VAL A 20 6.74 -4.34 11.02
N THR A 21 6.05 -3.60 11.89
CA THR A 21 4.83 -2.87 11.54
C THR A 21 5.18 -1.45 11.14
N LEU A 22 4.63 -0.99 10.01
CA LEU A 22 4.74 0.39 9.56
C LEU A 22 3.57 1.20 10.10
N ASP A 23 3.87 2.25 10.86
CA ASP A 23 2.84 3.17 11.36
C ASP A 23 2.32 4.11 10.24
N ALA A 24 1.06 4.55 10.35
CA ALA A 24 0.44 5.42 9.37
C ALA A 24 1.07 6.82 9.33
N GLY A 25 1.46 7.37 10.50
CA GLY A 25 2.16 8.65 10.57
C GLY A 25 3.50 8.61 9.86
N LEU A 26 4.26 7.53 10.07
CA LEU A 26 5.53 7.33 9.36
C LEU A 26 5.31 7.19 7.85
N MET A 27 4.26 6.48 7.42
CA MET A 27 3.94 6.41 6.00
C MET A 27 3.58 7.79 5.41
N GLY A 28 2.83 8.62 6.15
CA GLY A 28 2.54 10.00 5.76
C GLY A 28 3.78 10.89 5.65
N GLU A 29 4.80 10.68 6.50
CA GLU A 29 6.10 11.35 6.36
C GLU A 29 6.85 10.88 5.11
N LEU A 30 6.90 9.58 4.87
CA LEU A 30 7.55 8.98 3.69
C LEU A 30 6.89 9.43 2.38
N ALA A 31 5.56 9.56 2.36
CA ALA A 31 4.80 9.99 1.20
C ALA A 31 5.14 11.42 0.72
N ARG A 32 5.79 12.23 1.56
CA ARG A 32 6.28 13.57 1.15
C ARG A 32 7.51 13.52 0.25
N HIS A 33 8.19 12.37 0.16
CA HIS A 33 9.34 12.20 -0.70
C HIS A 33 8.88 11.99 -2.15
N GLU A 34 9.41 12.78 -3.10
CA GLU A 34 8.99 12.78 -4.51
C GLU A 34 9.02 11.41 -5.22
N ASN A 35 10.00 10.56 -4.89
CA ASN A 35 10.11 9.22 -5.45
C ASN A 35 9.29 8.14 -4.73
N ILE A 36 8.66 8.42 -3.58
CA ILE A 36 7.80 7.46 -2.88
C ILE A 36 6.35 7.68 -3.32
N VAL A 37 5.89 6.87 -4.26
CA VAL A 37 4.57 7.06 -4.91
C VAL A 37 3.43 6.30 -4.23
N GLY A 38 3.75 5.48 -3.23
CA GLY A 38 2.75 4.95 -2.31
C GLY A 38 3.15 3.69 -1.59
N ILE A 39 2.15 2.88 -1.25
CA ILE A 39 2.32 1.68 -0.42
C ILE A 39 1.52 0.49 -0.95
N LYS A 40 2.13 -0.69 -0.91
CA LYS A 40 1.42 -1.97 -0.92
C LYS A 40 1.26 -2.44 0.52
N ASP A 41 0.04 -2.51 1.01
CA ASP A 41 -0.25 -3.11 2.33
C ASP A 41 -0.70 -4.55 2.17
N SER A 42 0.01 -5.45 2.85
CA SER A 42 -0.35 -6.88 2.94
C SER A 42 -0.52 -7.34 4.38
N SER A 43 -0.71 -6.39 5.31
CA SER A 43 -0.98 -6.69 6.71
C SER A 43 -2.30 -7.44 6.92
N GLY A 44 -3.27 -7.26 6.01
CA GLY A 44 -4.60 -7.83 6.13
C GLY A 44 -5.52 -7.06 7.09
N ASP A 45 -5.17 -5.82 7.41
CA ASP A 45 -5.86 -4.97 8.37
C ASP A 45 -6.48 -3.77 7.64
N LEU A 46 -7.79 -3.83 7.41
CA LEU A 46 -8.50 -2.76 6.70
C LEU A 46 -8.51 -1.43 7.48
N LYS A 47 -8.44 -1.46 8.82
CA LYS A 47 -8.37 -0.23 9.60
C LYS A 47 -7.05 0.48 9.30
N ARG A 48 -5.93 -0.25 9.30
CA ARG A 48 -4.63 0.32 8.95
C ARG A 48 -4.58 0.81 7.51
N PHE A 49 -5.22 0.08 6.60
CA PHE A 49 -5.36 0.54 5.21
C PHE A 49 -6.06 1.91 5.14
N ALA A 50 -7.17 2.08 5.87
CA ALA A 50 -7.85 3.36 5.99
C ALA A 50 -6.96 4.44 6.63
N ASP A 51 -6.26 4.12 7.72
CA ASP A 51 -5.34 5.05 8.38
C ASP A 51 -4.24 5.53 7.39
N TYR A 52 -3.74 4.66 6.51
CA TYR A 52 -2.80 5.06 5.45
C TYR A 52 -3.45 5.96 4.38
N THR A 53 -4.69 5.68 3.96
CA THR A 53 -5.38 6.53 2.98
C THR A 53 -5.52 7.97 3.49
N GLU A 54 -5.83 8.12 4.78
CA GLU A 54 -5.94 9.44 5.41
C GLU A 54 -4.57 10.11 5.59
N ALA A 55 -3.56 9.37 6.03
CA ALA A 55 -2.24 9.93 6.33
C ALA A 55 -1.47 10.40 5.08
N CYS A 56 -1.64 9.70 3.95
CA CYS A 56 -0.88 9.99 2.75
C CYS A 56 -1.59 10.91 1.75
N GLY A 57 -2.92 11.02 1.82
CA GLY A 57 -3.72 11.86 0.92
C GLY A 57 -3.73 11.42 -0.54
N ASP A 58 -4.21 12.31 -1.42
CA ASP A 58 -4.54 12.01 -2.83
C ASP A 58 -3.32 11.71 -3.73
N ASP A 59 -2.12 12.14 -3.32
CA ASP A 59 -0.89 11.95 -4.09
C ASP A 59 -0.31 10.53 -3.95
N CYS A 60 -0.81 9.76 -2.98
CA CYS A 60 -0.31 8.43 -2.66
C CYS A 60 -1.18 7.34 -3.28
N ARG A 61 -0.56 6.34 -3.92
CA ARG A 61 -1.28 5.18 -4.46
C ARG A 61 -1.19 3.99 -3.51
N LEU A 62 -2.33 3.62 -2.93
CA LEU A 62 -2.42 2.49 -2.02
C LEU A 62 -2.88 1.23 -2.74
N PHE A 63 -2.13 0.14 -2.56
CA PHE A 63 -2.41 -1.16 -3.16
C PHE A 63 -2.67 -2.22 -2.10
N MET A 64 -3.79 -2.93 -2.21
CA MET A 64 -4.09 -4.07 -1.34
C MET A 64 -3.36 -5.33 -1.81
N GLY A 65 -2.65 -6.00 -0.91
CA GLY A 65 -1.96 -7.26 -1.20
C GLY A 65 -2.75 -8.51 -0.81
N ASN A 66 -3.83 -8.37 -0.04
CA ASN A 66 -4.73 -9.47 0.30
C ASN A 66 -5.95 -9.49 -0.63
N GLY A 67 -6.04 -10.50 -1.49
CA GLY A 67 -7.14 -10.64 -2.46
C GLY A 67 -8.53 -10.68 -1.83
N ALA A 68 -8.68 -11.26 -0.64
CA ALA A 68 -9.97 -11.34 0.05
C ALA A 68 -10.47 -9.96 0.55
N LEU A 69 -9.57 -8.98 0.67
CA LEU A 69 -9.88 -7.64 1.14
C LEU A 69 -9.83 -6.59 0.02
N LEU A 70 -9.56 -7.02 -1.22
CA LEU A 70 -9.36 -6.10 -2.34
C LEU A 70 -10.56 -5.18 -2.57
N TYR A 71 -11.77 -5.74 -2.64
CA TYR A 71 -12.99 -4.96 -2.85
C TYR A 71 -13.17 -3.89 -1.77
N ALA A 72 -13.06 -4.27 -0.49
CA ALA A 72 -13.18 -3.33 0.61
C ALA A 72 -12.09 -2.24 0.60
N ALA A 73 -10.87 -2.59 0.18
CA ALA A 73 -9.79 -1.61 0.04
C ALA A 73 -10.05 -0.60 -1.08
N LEU A 74 -10.67 -1.03 -2.19
CA LEU A 74 -11.07 -0.12 -3.28
C LEU A 74 -12.15 0.86 -2.80
N GLU A 75 -13.14 0.39 -2.04
CA GLU A 75 -14.18 1.25 -1.44
C GLU A 75 -13.61 2.30 -0.47
N LEU A 76 -12.45 2.02 0.14
CA LEU A 76 -11.72 2.95 1.00
C LEU A 76 -10.83 3.95 0.23
N GLY A 77 -10.86 3.96 -1.11
CA GLY A 77 -10.03 4.83 -1.94
C GLY A 77 -8.68 4.22 -2.36
N GLY A 78 -8.52 2.91 -2.19
CA GLY A 78 -7.36 2.19 -2.73
C GLY A 78 -7.26 2.30 -4.25
N ALA A 79 -6.04 2.42 -4.77
CA ALA A 79 -5.77 2.55 -6.19
C ALA A 79 -5.81 1.20 -6.95
N GLY A 80 -5.80 0.08 -6.24
CA GLY A 80 -5.80 -1.24 -6.86
C GLY A 80 -5.32 -2.36 -5.93
N GLY A 81 -5.00 -3.51 -6.54
CA GLY A 81 -4.46 -4.67 -5.85
C GLY A 81 -3.17 -5.19 -6.48
N ILE A 82 -2.18 -5.52 -5.65
CA ILE A 82 -1.02 -6.34 -6.05
C ILE A 82 -1.18 -7.69 -5.37
N VAL A 83 -2.06 -8.52 -5.93
CA VAL A 83 -2.58 -9.74 -5.31
C VAL A 83 -2.15 -10.98 -6.10
N ALA A 84 -1.82 -12.06 -5.38
CA ALA A 84 -1.47 -13.34 -6.03
C ALA A 84 -2.63 -13.92 -6.86
N LEU A 85 -3.88 -13.63 -6.46
CA LEU A 85 -5.08 -14.03 -7.18
C LEU A 85 -5.08 -13.57 -8.65
N GLY A 86 -4.45 -12.42 -8.96
CA GLY A 86 -4.37 -11.89 -10.32
C GLY A 86 -3.59 -12.79 -11.29
N LEU A 87 -2.81 -13.75 -10.78
CA LEU A 87 -2.14 -14.76 -11.63
C LEU A 87 -3.13 -15.80 -12.20
N LEU A 88 -4.29 -15.98 -11.56
CA LEU A 88 -5.28 -16.99 -11.94
C LEU A 88 -6.61 -16.40 -12.40
N ALA A 89 -6.94 -15.19 -11.95
CA ALA A 89 -8.22 -14.53 -12.20
C ALA A 89 -8.01 -13.05 -12.55
N ALA A 90 -7.30 -12.78 -13.66
CA ALA A 90 -6.96 -11.42 -14.08
C ALA A 90 -8.15 -10.61 -14.64
N GLU A 91 -9.19 -11.29 -15.12
CA GLU A 91 -10.37 -10.70 -15.77
C GLU A 91 -11.64 -10.78 -14.92
N ALA A 92 -11.51 -11.21 -13.66
CA ALA A 92 -12.62 -11.41 -12.73
C ALA A 92 -13.13 -10.09 -12.12
#